data_AF-A0A2N1UEZ3-F1
#
_entry.id   AF-A0A2N1UEZ3-F1
#
_cell.length_a   1.000
_cell.length_b   1.000
_cell.length_c   1.000
_cell.angle_alpha   90.00
_cell.angle_beta   90.00
_cell.angle_gamma   90.00
#
_symmetry.space_group_name_H-M   'P 1'
#
loop_
_entity.id
_entity.type
_entity.pdbx_description
1 polymer ?
#
loop_
_entity_poly.entity_id
_entity_poly.type
_entity_poly.pdbx_seq_one_letter_code
_entity_poly.pdbx_strand_id
1 'polypeptide(L)'
;MQISKSFPHELISPDRMLLNQDRQLRQQMLDIWAELLDMRYDSELLKKLVMRYASAEKRIRKLHSQLSEDVAAAAAIQQTLLPSILPESDRMQAAWKFQPCDAVGGDIIGLTALDENRWGCYVLDVAGHGPRAAMITISVAQFLKPSSAIDMFSPPKVMDALEEEFPFTRFGSFFTILYGVLDLRKQMFSFCNAGHPYPMLARPGADPEMIAGHDAMLGLGIKEPRNEMRADISDGGRLLLYTDGLTECVAPDGSFYGEERLMRSLAANLDQSAAVAADAVFDAARAFAAGTSYKDDFTMLLLQSSDQRA
;
A
#
# COMPACT_ATOMS: atom_id res chain seq x y z
N MET A 1 -71.70 6.54 12.09
CA MET A 1 -71.92 5.44 13.05
C MET A 1 -70.59 5.15 13.71
N GLN A 2 -70.43 5.63 14.95
CA GLN A 2 -69.24 5.37 15.77
C GLN A 2 -69.12 3.86 16.00
N ILE A 3 -67.94 3.30 15.71
CA ILE A 3 -67.51 2.05 16.33
C ILE A 3 -66.08 2.29 16.80
N SER A 4 -65.97 2.68 18.07
CA SER A 4 -64.74 2.50 18.83
C SER A 4 -64.44 1.01 18.89
N LYS A 5 -63.27 0.60 18.41
CA LYS A 5 -62.67 -0.67 18.79
C LYS A 5 -61.43 -0.37 19.60
N SER A 6 -61.57 -0.63 20.90
CA SER A 6 -60.51 -0.66 21.88
C SER A 6 -59.39 -1.61 21.46
N PHE A 7 -58.15 -1.15 21.58
CA PHE A 7 -56.96 -1.98 21.49
C PHE A 7 -56.93 -2.99 22.66
N PRO A 8 -56.64 -4.27 22.42
CA PRO A 8 -56.19 -5.16 23.49
C PRO A 8 -54.82 -4.67 23.97
N HIS A 9 -54.72 -4.38 25.25
CA HIS A 9 -53.56 -3.73 25.88
C HIS A 9 -52.34 -4.65 26.10
N GLU A 10 -52.29 -5.83 25.49
CA GLU A 10 -51.27 -6.84 25.76
C GLU A 10 -50.77 -7.51 24.48
N LEU A 11 -50.04 -6.74 23.67
CA LEU A 11 -49.14 -7.32 22.67
C LEU A 11 -47.85 -6.53 22.72
N ILE A 12 -46.81 -7.25 23.14
CA ILE A 12 -45.39 -6.91 23.16
C ILE A 12 -45.09 -5.83 22.10
N SER A 13 -45.05 -4.57 22.55
CA SER A 13 -44.63 -3.46 21.72
C SER A 13 -43.16 -3.71 21.36
N PRO A 14 -42.76 -3.59 20.08
CA PRO A 14 -41.35 -3.66 19.74
C PRO A 14 -40.62 -2.60 20.55
N ASP A 15 -39.56 -3.04 21.20
CA ASP A 15 -38.77 -2.26 22.14
C ASP A 15 -38.43 -0.90 21.50
N ARG A 16 -38.88 0.21 22.12
CA ARG A 16 -38.83 1.56 21.55
C ARG A 16 -37.42 1.99 21.13
N MET A 17 -36.38 1.30 21.60
CA MET A 17 -34.98 1.51 21.20
C MET A 17 -34.63 0.98 19.80
N LEU A 18 -35.27 -0.08 19.29
CA LEU A 18 -34.98 -0.64 17.95
C LEU A 18 -35.57 0.21 16.81
N LEU A 19 -36.45 1.13 17.16
CA LEU A 19 -37.28 1.90 16.25
C LEU A 19 -36.56 3.13 15.65
N ASN A 20 -35.35 3.50 16.08
CA ASN A 20 -34.76 4.81 15.75
C ASN A 20 -33.66 4.84 14.68
N GLN A 21 -33.20 3.73 14.11
CA GLN A 21 -31.95 3.76 13.32
C GLN A 21 -32.01 3.53 11.80
N ASP A 22 -33.14 3.19 11.18
CA ASP A 22 -33.24 3.35 9.71
C ASP A 22 -34.68 3.32 9.22
N ARG A 23 -35.11 4.39 8.56
CA ARG A 23 -36.49 4.53 8.04
C ARG A 23 -36.77 3.51 6.93
N GLN A 24 -35.75 3.16 6.14
CA GLN A 24 -35.85 2.21 5.04
C GLN A 24 -35.96 0.77 5.55
N LEU A 25 -35.18 0.41 6.58
CA LEU A 25 -35.25 -0.91 7.23
C LEU A 25 -36.60 -1.11 7.94
N ARG A 26 -37.13 -0.06 8.56
CA ARG A 26 -38.51 -0.05 9.10
C ARG A 26 -39.54 -0.37 8.02
N GLN A 27 -39.45 0.30 6.88
CA GLN A 27 -40.42 0.13 5.80
C GLN A 27 -40.36 -1.30 5.24
N GLN A 28 -39.16 -1.81 4.98
CA GLN A 28 -38.96 -3.19 4.52
C GLN A 28 -39.45 -4.22 5.55
N MET A 29 -39.19 -4.01 6.83
CA MET A 29 -39.71 -4.90 7.88
C MET A 29 -41.23 -4.86 7.97
N LEU A 30 -41.85 -3.68 7.79
CA LEU A 30 -43.31 -3.52 7.80
C LEU A 30 -43.96 -4.16 6.57
N ASP A 31 -43.36 -4.00 5.39
CA ASP A 31 -43.84 -4.57 4.13
C ASP A 31 -43.75 -6.10 4.16
N ILE A 32 -42.61 -6.63 4.62
CA ILE A 32 -42.45 -8.07 4.88
C ILE A 32 -43.49 -8.51 5.91
N TRP A 33 -43.66 -7.82 7.04
CA TRP A 33 -44.64 -8.21 8.05
C TRP A 33 -46.09 -8.22 7.54
N ALA A 34 -46.45 -7.30 6.65
CA ALA A 34 -47.76 -7.24 5.99
C ALA A 34 -47.96 -8.42 5.02
N GLU A 35 -46.94 -8.80 4.24
CA GLU A 35 -46.97 -9.99 3.37
C GLU A 35 -47.04 -11.30 4.16
N LEU A 36 -46.38 -11.37 5.33
CA LEU A 36 -46.37 -12.55 6.19
C LEU A 36 -47.70 -12.81 6.91
N LEU A 37 -48.55 -11.78 7.06
CA LEU A 37 -49.90 -11.93 7.61
C LEU A 37 -50.87 -12.63 6.63
N ASP A 38 -50.57 -12.58 5.32
CA ASP A 38 -51.44 -13.11 4.27
C ASP A 38 -51.14 -14.58 3.90
N MET A 39 -49.96 -15.09 4.29
CA MET A 39 -49.55 -16.48 4.04
C MET A 39 -49.93 -17.42 5.20
N ARG A 40 -50.70 -18.47 4.90
CA ARG A 40 -51.12 -19.55 5.84
C ARG A 40 -49.98 -20.48 6.27
N TYR A 41 -48.82 -19.95 6.61
CA TYR A 41 -47.75 -20.68 7.29
C TYR A 41 -47.75 -20.33 8.77
N ASP A 42 -47.28 -21.27 9.61
CA ASP A 42 -47.23 -21.15 11.06
C ASP A 42 -46.51 -19.86 11.47
N SER A 43 -47.28 -18.80 11.75
CA SER A 43 -46.81 -17.43 11.89
C SER A 43 -45.72 -17.28 12.98
N GLU A 44 -45.66 -18.23 13.92
CA GLU A 44 -44.59 -18.35 14.91
C GLU A 44 -43.23 -18.69 14.29
N LEU A 45 -43.18 -19.70 13.41
CA LEU A 45 -41.94 -20.16 12.79
C LEU A 45 -41.35 -19.06 11.91
N LEU A 46 -42.22 -18.38 11.18
CA LEU A 46 -41.87 -17.30 10.26
C LEU A 46 -41.36 -16.06 11.01
N LYS A 47 -42.01 -15.68 12.11
CA LYS A 47 -41.51 -14.63 13.03
C LYS A 47 -40.14 -15.01 13.62
N LYS A 48 -39.96 -16.26 14.06
CA LYS A 48 -38.67 -16.75 14.59
C LYS A 48 -37.55 -16.66 13.53
N LEU A 49 -37.85 -17.02 12.28
CA LEU A 49 -36.90 -16.93 11.16
C LEU A 49 -36.51 -15.47 10.85
N VAL A 50 -37.48 -14.57 10.74
CA VAL A 50 -37.22 -13.14 10.48
C VAL A 50 -36.38 -12.52 11.60
N MET A 51 -36.70 -12.82 12.86
CA MET A 51 -35.91 -12.34 14.00
C MET A 51 -34.48 -12.91 14.00
N ARG A 52 -34.30 -14.19 13.64
CA ARG A 52 -32.97 -14.80 13.48
C ARG A 52 -32.18 -14.15 12.35
N TYR A 53 -32.81 -13.90 11.21
CA TYR A 53 -32.16 -13.21 10.09
C TYR A 53 -31.75 -11.78 10.46
N ALA A 54 -32.65 -10.99 11.03
CA ALA A 54 -32.37 -9.61 11.44
C ALA A 54 -31.25 -9.53 12.49
N SER A 55 -31.22 -10.47 13.45
CA SER A 55 -30.14 -10.54 14.45
C SER A 55 -28.81 -10.98 13.86
N ALA A 56 -28.80 -11.93 12.91
CA ALA A 56 -27.61 -12.33 12.17
C ALA A 56 -27.07 -11.17 11.33
N GLU A 57 -27.93 -10.46 10.59
CA GLU A 57 -27.57 -9.30 9.79
C GLU A 57 -26.99 -8.18 10.66
N LYS A 58 -27.63 -7.85 11.78
CA LYS A 58 -27.11 -6.88 12.75
C LYS A 58 -25.73 -7.28 13.27
N ARG A 59 -25.52 -8.57 13.55
CA ARG A 59 -24.22 -9.10 13.99
C ARG A 59 -23.16 -8.97 12.90
N ILE A 60 -23.49 -9.31 11.65
CA ILE A 60 -22.58 -9.18 10.50
C ILE A 60 -22.19 -7.71 10.31
N ARG A 61 -23.16 -6.79 10.29
CA ARG A 61 -22.90 -5.34 10.18
C ARG A 61 -22.00 -4.83 11.30
N LYS A 62 -22.23 -5.25 12.54
CA LYS A 62 -21.39 -4.87 13.69
C LYS A 62 -19.96 -5.39 13.52
N LEU A 63 -19.79 -6.67 13.17
CA LEU A 63 -18.46 -7.25 12.96
C LEU A 63 -17.72 -6.59 11.79
N HIS A 64 -18.43 -6.28 10.70
CA HIS A 64 -17.87 -5.57 9.56
C HIS A 64 -17.41 -4.16 9.94
N SER A 65 -18.20 -3.42 10.73
CA SER A 65 -17.81 -2.10 11.24
C SER A 65 -16.55 -2.18 12.10
N GLN A 66 -16.49 -3.15 13.03
CA GLN A 66 -15.32 -3.35 13.88
C GLN A 66 -14.07 -3.69 13.06
N LEU A 67 -14.20 -4.61 12.08
CA LEU A 67 -13.09 -4.95 11.19
C LEU A 67 -12.63 -3.74 10.38
N SER A 68 -13.56 -2.93 9.87
CA SER A 68 -13.22 -1.71 9.13
C SER A 68 -12.48 -0.69 10.00
N GLU A 69 -12.85 -0.56 11.28
CA GLU A 69 -12.15 0.29 12.24
C GLU A 69 -10.73 -0.23 12.52
N ASP A 70 -10.57 -1.53 12.73
CA ASP A 70 -9.26 -2.16 12.97
C ASP A 70 -8.32 -1.99 11.77
N VAL A 71 -8.85 -2.18 10.55
CA VAL A 71 -8.08 -1.97 9.31
C VAL A 71 -7.71 -0.50 9.13
N ALA A 72 -8.62 0.43 9.42
CA ALA A 72 -8.32 1.87 9.38
C ALA A 72 -7.25 2.27 10.40
N ALA A 73 -7.24 1.66 11.58
CA ALA A 73 -6.19 1.88 12.58
C ALA A 73 -4.82 1.37 12.08
N ALA A 74 -4.78 0.20 11.45
CA ALA A 74 -3.55 -0.31 10.83
C ALA A 74 -3.04 0.61 9.70
N ALA A 75 -3.95 1.13 8.87
CA ALA A 75 -3.63 2.10 7.82
C ALA A 75 -3.02 3.39 8.38
N ALA A 76 -3.60 3.92 9.46
CA ALA A 76 -3.07 5.09 10.13
C ALA A 76 -1.64 4.84 10.63
N ILE A 77 -1.36 3.66 11.19
CA ILE A 77 -0.01 3.29 11.63
C ILE A 77 0.96 3.23 10.44
N GLN A 78 0.60 2.54 9.34
CA GLN A 78 1.45 2.45 8.15
C GLN A 78 1.77 3.85 7.58
N GLN A 79 0.79 4.75 7.54
CA GLN A 79 0.99 6.13 7.11
C GLN A 79 2.02 6.88 7.95
N THR A 80 2.12 6.61 9.26
CA THR A 80 3.15 7.24 10.11
C THR A 80 4.57 6.80 9.81
N LEU A 81 4.75 5.70 9.09
CA LEU A 81 6.05 5.15 8.71
C LEU A 81 6.55 5.69 7.37
N LEU A 82 5.63 6.19 6.53
CA LEU A 82 6.00 6.83 5.29
C LEU A 82 6.80 8.12 5.57
N PRO A 83 7.77 8.48 4.71
CA PRO A 83 8.60 9.66 4.92
C PRO A 83 7.76 10.96 4.89
N SER A 84 7.39 11.48 6.06
CA SER A 84 6.67 12.75 6.19
C SER A 84 7.56 13.96 5.95
N ILE A 85 8.85 13.84 6.28
CA ILE A 85 9.88 14.84 6.02
C ILE A 85 11.00 14.14 5.25
N LEU A 86 11.28 14.63 4.06
CA LEU A 86 12.41 14.14 3.27
C LEU A 86 13.69 14.84 3.73
N PRO A 87 14.83 14.14 3.75
CA PRO A 87 16.09 14.78 4.06
C PRO A 87 16.39 15.86 3.00
N GLU A 88 16.86 17.02 3.46
CA GLU A 88 17.19 18.15 2.58
C GLU A 88 18.64 18.07 2.11
N SER A 89 18.88 18.47 0.86
CA SER A 89 20.21 18.55 0.26
C SER A 89 20.18 19.46 -0.97
N ASP A 90 21.23 20.28 -1.14
CA ASP A 90 21.40 21.08 -2.36
C ASP A 90 21.79 20.23 -3.57
N ARG A 91 22.31 19.02 -3.34
CA ARG A 91 22.84 18.12 -4.39
C ARG A 91 21.85 17.08 -4.88
N MET A 92 20.78 16.84 -4.13
CA MET A 92 19.83 15.78 -4.42
C MET A 92 18.43 16.20 -3.98
N GLN A 93 17.46 15.96 -4.84
CA GLN A 93 16.04 16.07 -4.53
C GLN A 93 15.41 14.69 -4.46
N ALA A 94 14.40 14.53 -3.62
CA ALA A 94 13.62 13.32 -3.54
C ALA A 94 12.13 13.64 -3.60
N ALA A 95 11.36 12.73 -4.18
CA ALA A 95 9.91 12.75 -4.14
C ALA A 95 9.39 11.32 -4.13
N TRP A 96 8.23 11.09 -3.55
CA TRP A 96 7.64 9.76 -3.50
C TRP A 96 6.13 9.79 -3.69
N LYS A 97 5.57 8.65 -4.10
CA LYS A 97 4.14 8.39 -4.15
C LYS A 97 3.83 7.02 -3.57
N PHE A 98 2.71 6.95 -2.86
CA PHE A 98 2.17 5.72 -2.29
C PHE A 98 0.66 5.79 -2.39
N GLN A 99 0.05 4.78 -3.01
CA GLN A 99 -1.39 4.60 -3.05
C GLN A 99 -1.70 3.11 -2.89
N PRO A 100 -2.26 2.69 -1.74
CA PRO A 100 -2.59 1.30 -1.53
C PRO A 100 -3.80 0.88 -2.37
N CYS A 101 -3.87 -0.40 -2.77
CA CYS A 101 -5.00 -0.96 -3.50
C CYS A 101 -6.22 -1.21 -2.58
N ASP A 102 -5.93 -1.60 -1.33
CA ASP A 102 -6.88 -1.77 -0.24
C ASP A 102 -6.70 -0.64 0.81
N ALA A 103 -7.38 -0.74 1.94
CA ALA A 103 -7.20 0.21 3.04
C ALA A 103 -5.79 0.16 3.66
N VAL A 104 -5.07 -0.96 3.52
CA VAL A 104 -3.68 -1.15 3.97
C VAL A 104 -2.91 -1.92 2.92
N GLY A 105 -1.65 -1.53 2.71
CA GLY A 105 -0.79 -2.09 1.67
C GLY A 105 0.25 -3.08 2.18
N GLY A 106 0.71 -3.97 1.30
CA GLY A 106 1.94 -4.75 1.47
C GLY A 106 3.20 -3.92 1.20
N ASP A 107 3.04 -2.80 0.50
CA ASP A 107 4.14 -1.93 0.12
C ASP A 107 4.50 -0.88 1.19
N ILE A 108 5.78 -0.49 1.20
CA ILE A 108 6.25 0.72 1.89
C ILE A 108 7.55 1.23 1.29
N ILE A 109 7.79 2.52 1.52
CA ILE A 109 9.04 3.20 1.22
C ILE A 109 9.64 3.82 2.47
N GLY A 110 10.97 3.88 2.48
CA GLY A 110 11.71 4.65 3.45
C GLY A 110 12.75 5.52 2.78
N LEU A 111 12.92 6.72 3.32
CA LEU A 111 14.02 7.62 2.99
C LEU A 111 14.44 8.36 4.26
N THR A 112 15.70 8.20 4.66
CA THR A 112 16.25 8.86 5.85
C THR A 112 17.68 9.29 5.61
N ALA A 113 18.11 10.38 6.23
CA ALA A 113 19.53 10.68 6.35
C ALA A 113 20.19 9.65 7.30
N LEU A 114 21.28 9.04 6.86
CA LEU A 114 22.13 8.19 7.71
C LEU A 114 23.23 9.03 8.38
N ASP A 115 23.75 10.02 7.64
CA ASP A 115 24.64 11.06 8.11
C ASP A 115 24.50 12.32 7.23
N GLU A 116 25.38 13.31 7.42
CA GLU A 116 25.38 14.57 6.67
C GLU A 116 25.57 14.42 5.15
N ASN A 117 26.09 13.29 4.66
CA ASN A 117 26.47 13.09 3.27
C ASN A 117 25.85 11.84 2.64
N ARG A 118 25.07 11.06 3.39
CA ARG A 118 24.49 9.80 2.92
C ARG A 118 23.03 9.65 3.30
N TRP A 119 22.21 9.26 2.35
CA TRP A 119 20.82 8.88 2.56
C TRP A 119 20.67 7.36 2.45
N GLY A 120 19.89 6.77 3.33
CA GLY A 120 19.43 5.39 3.23
C GLY A 120 18.01 5.39 2.70
N CYS A 121 17.74 4.58 1.69
CA CYS A 121 16.40 4.43 1.15
C CYS A 121 16.07 2.99 0.81
N TYR A 122 14.78 2.69 0.84
CA TYR A 122 14.28 1.38 0.46
C TYR A 122 12.88 1.45 -0.12
N VAL A 123 12.56 0.45 -0.94
CA VAL A 123 11.21 0.11 -1.38
C VAL A 123 11.02 -1.36 -1.09
N LEU A 124 9.93 -1.68 -0.39
CA LEU A 124 9.58 -3.01 0.11
C LEU A 124 8.19 -3.36 -0.40
N ASP A 125 8.03 -4.60 -0.83
CA ASP A 125 6.76 -5.23 -1.17
C ASP A 125 6.70 -6.62 -0.49
N VAL A 126 5.70 -6.82 0.36
CA VAL A 126 5.46 -8.07 1.07
C VAL A 126 4.44 -8.90 0.30
N ALA A 127 4.75 -10.18 0.07
CA ALA A 127 3.86 -11.07 -0.67
C ALA A 127 2.43 -11.11 -0.09
N GLY A 128 1.46 -10.79 -0.95
CA GLY A 128 0.04 -10.71 -0.62
C GLY A 128 -0.39 -9.30 -0.17
N HIS A 129 -1.68 -9.09 0.04
CA HIS A 129 -2.23 -7.78 0.40
C HIS A 129 -3.02 -7.83 1.72
N GLY A 130 -3.41 -6.65 2.20
CA GLY A 130 -4.26 -6.51 3.38
C GLY A 130 -3.50 -6.58 4.72
N PRO A 131 -4.23 -6.77 5.85
CA PRO A 131 -3.68 -6.50 7.18
C PRO A 131 -2.46 -7.33 7.57
N ARG A 132 -2.37 -8.58 7.07
CA ARG A 132 -1.24 -9.46 7.38
C ARG A 132 0.05 -8.96 6.74
N ALA A 133 0.01 -8.60 5.45
CA ALA A 133 1.15 -8.06 4.73
C ALA A 133 1.60 -6.75 5.37
N ALA A 134 0.66 -5.83 5.61
CA ALA A 134 0.90 -4.54 6.26
C ALA A 134 1.64 -4.65 7.61
N MET A 135 1.31 -5.65 8.44
CA MET A 135 2.01 -5.86 9.72
C MET A 135 3.49 -6.26 9.55
N ILE A 136 3.80 -7.04 8.52
CA ILE A 136 5.19 -7.41 8.19
C ILE A 136 5.91 -6.18 7.65
N THR A 137 5.28 -5.45 6.73
CA THR A 137 5.75 -4.18 6.17
C THR A 137 6.11 -3.17 7.26
N ILE A 138 5.22 -2.96 8.23
CA ILE A 138 5.45 -2.14 9.42
C ILE A 138 6.66 -2.64 10.22
N SER A 139 6.76 -3.95 10.43
CA SER A 139 7.84 -4.54 11.24
C SER A 139 9.21 -4.35 10.58
N VAL A 140 9.29 -4.59 9.27
CA VAL A 140 10.51 -4.38 8.47
C VAL A 140 10.89 -2.90 8.45
N ALA A 141 9.93 -1.99 8.20
CA ALA A 141 10.20 -0.55 8.19
C ALA A 141 10.72 -0.03 9.53
N GLN A 142 10.22 -0.56 10.66
CA GLN A 142 10.73 -0.23 11.99
C GLN A 142 12.13 -0.79 12.23
N PHE A 143 12.41 -2.01 11.76
CA PHE A 143 13.73 -2.62 11.86
C PHE A 143 14.79 -1.85 11.05
N LEU A 144 14.39 -1.29 9.90
CA LEU A 144 15.24 -0.46 9.04
C LEU A 144 15.44 0.98 9.52
N LYS A 145 14.79 1.39 10.61
CA LYS A 145 15.10 2.69 11.20
C LYS A 145 16.54 2.70 11.71
N PRO A 146 17.32 3.76 11.42
CA PRO A 146 18.72 3.84 11.86
C PRO A 146 18.83 3.58 13.36
N SER A 147 19.47 2.46 13.71
CA SER A 147 19.75 2.05 15.09
C SER A 147 21.20 1.59 15.18
N SER A 148 21.77 1.58 16.38
CA SER A 148 23.20 1.30 16.56
C SER A 148 23.61 -0.16 16.30
N ALA A 149 22.66 -1.06 16.01
CA ALA A 149 22.91 -2.50 15.90
C ALA A 149 23.29 -2.95 14.49
N ILE A 150 22.83 -2.25 13.45
CA ILE A 150 23.02 -2.64 12.04
C ILE A 150 23.84 -1.56 11.33
N ASP A 151 24.84 -1.99 10.58
CA ASP A 151 25.62 -1.11 9.72
C ASP A 151 24.79 -0.71 8.49
N MET A 152 23.96 0.32 8.65
CA MET A 152 23.08 0.85 7.60
C MET A 152 23.84 1.41 6.40
N PHE A 153 25.16 1.57 6.47
CA PHE A 153 25.96 2.01 5.34
C PHE A 153 26.29 0.89 4.35
N SER A 154 26.03 -0.36 4.70
CA SER A 154 26.33 -1.54 3.88
C SER A 154 25.04 -2.26 3.49
N PRO A 155 24.55 -2.07 2.25
CA PRO A 155 23.36 -2.76 1.76
C PRO A 155 23.39 -4.29 1.94
N PRO A 156 24.52 -5.00 1.66
CA PRO A 156 24.62 -6.43 1.92
C PRO A 156 24.33 -6.83 3.37
N LYS A 157 24.91 -6.11 4.34
CA LYS A 157 24.71 -6.41 5.78
C LYS A 157 23.27 -6.15 6.22
N VAL A 158 22.63 -5.13 5.65
CA VAL A 158 21.21 -4.85 5.93
C VAL A 158 20.34 -5.98 5.40
N MET A 159 20.60 -6.47 4.18
CA MET A 159 19.87 -7.61 3.62
C MET A 159 20.07 -8.89 4.44
N ASP A 160 21.29 -9.16 4.91
CA ASP A 160 21.58 -10.33 5.76
C ASP A 160 20.85 -10.23 7.10
N ALA A 161 20.83 -9.05 7.72
CA ALA A 161 20.11 -8.81 8.97
C ALA A 161 18.59 -8.98 8.80
N LEU A 162 18.03 -8.55 7.67
CA LEU A 162 16.62 -8.75 7.35
C LEU A 162 16.27 -10.23 7.13
N GLU A 163 17.12 -10.97 6.41
CA GLU A 163 16.93 -12.41 6.20
C GLU A 163 16.92 -13.18 7.52
N GLU A 164 17.79 -12.80 8.46
CA GLU A 164 17.88 -13.42 9.79
C GLU A 164 16.69 -13.06 10.69
N GLU A 165 16.25 -11.80 10.70
CA GLU A 165 15.18 -11.35 11.59
C GLU A 165 13.79 -11.80 11.11
N PHE A 166 13.58 -11.91 9.79
CA PHE A 166 12.27 -12.16 9.18
C PHE A 166 12.15 -13.50 8.42
N PRO A 167 12.45 -14.66 9.04
CA PRO A 167 12.35 -15.94 8.35
C PRO A 167 10.89 -16.35 8.14
N PHE A 168 10.61 -17.04 7.03
CA PHE A 168 9.29 -17.58 6.70
C PHE A 168 8.74 -18.49 7.80
N THR A 169 9.60 -19.22 8.52
CA THR A 169 9.17 -20.09 9.63
C THR A 169 8.54 -19.33 10.80
N ARG A 170 8.83 -18.04 10.96
CA ARG A 170 8.28 -17.17 12.02
C ARG A 170 7.11 -16.33 11.52
N PHE A 171 7.21 -15.76 10.32
CA PHE A 171 6.22 -14.81 9.79
C PHE A 171 5.25 -15.42 8.77
N GLY A 172 5.58 -16.59 8.22
CA GLY A 172 4.80 -17.29 7.20
C GLY A 172 4.62 -16.50 5.91
N SER A 173 5.55 -15.59 5.62
CA SER A 173 5.59 -14.77 4.40
C SER A 173 7.04 -14.56 3.97
N PHE A 174 7.20 -14.07 2.74
CA PHE A 174 8.46 -13.59 2.16
C PHE A 174 8.18 -12.21 1.55
N PHE A 175 9.24 -11.49 1.21
CA PHE A 175 9.10 -10.14 0.65
C PHE A 175 10.24 -9.80 -0.30
N THR A 176 9.96 -8.88 -1.22
CA THR A 176 10.94 -8.27 -2.10
C THR A 176 11.34 -6.92 -1.54
N ILE A 177 12.63 -6.58 -1.60
CA ILE A 177 13.10 -5.28 -1.14
C ILE A 177 14.29 -4.81 -1.95
N LEU A 178 14.31 -3.54 -2.29
CA LEU A 178 15.52 -2.84 -2.71
C LEU A 178 15.93 -1.92 -1.57
N TYR A 179 17.15 -2.11 -1.05
CA TYR A 179 17.74 -1.21 -0.05
C TYR A 179 19.03 -0.65 -0.62
N GLY A 180 19.23 0.66 -0.46
CA GLY A 180 20.47 1.29 -0.88
C GLY A 180 20.83 2.54 -0.10
N VAL A 181 22.07 2.95 -0.33
CA VAL A 181 22.72 4.11 0.28
C VAL A 181 23.18 5.04 -0.83
N LEU A 182 22.65 6.25 -0.82
CA LEU A 182 23.03 7.32 -1.72
C LEU A 182 24.14 8.16 -1.09
N ASP A 183 25.32 8.19 -1.71
CA ASP A 183 26.38 9.15 -1.40
C ASP A 183 26.09 10.48 -2.12
N LEU A 184 25.76 11.52 -1.36
CA LEU A 184 25.40 12.84 -1.88
C LEU A 184 26.58 13.57 -2.53
N ARG A 185 27.83 13.26 -2.14
CA ARG A 185 29.02 13.91 -2.72
C ARG A 185 29.35 13.33 -4.08
N LYS A 186 29.25 12.00 -4.20
CA LYS A 186 29.53 11.27 -5.44
C LYS A 186 28.29 11.14 -6.33
N GLN A 187 27.11 11.46 -5.81
CA GLN A 187 25.81 11.19 -6.45
C GLN A 187 25.69 9.72 -6.89
N MET A 188 26.21 8.82 -6.05
CA MET A 188 26.31 7.39 -6.33
C MET A 188 25.40 6.62 -5.40
N PHE A 189 24.53 5.79 -5.96
CA PHE A 189 23.63 4.95 -5.19
C PHE A 189 24.13 3.50 -5.20
N SER A 190 24.62 3.04 -4.05
CA SER A 190 25.00 1.65 -3.80
C SER A 190 23.79 0.90 -3.25
N PHE A 191 23.39 -0.23 -3.85
CA PHE A 191 22.19 -0.94 -3.42
C PHE A 191 22.32 -2.46 -3.56
N CYS A 192 21.50 -3.17 -2.79
CA CYS A 192 21.16 -4.57 -3.03
C CYS A 192 19.69 -4.65 -3.40
N ASN A 193 19.35 -5.60 -4.26
CA ASN A 193 17.99 -5.83 -4.70
C ASN A 193 17.65 -7.29 -4.41
N ALA A 194 16.74 -7.56 -3.49
CA ALA A 194 16.29 -8.90 -3.11
C ALA A 194 14.96 -9.22 -3.82
N GLY A 195 15.03 -9.54 -5.12
CA GLY A 195 13.90 -9.93 -5.94
C GLY A 195 12.88 -8.83 -6.28
N HIS A 196 13.23 -7.57 -6.06
CA HIS A 196 12.40 -6.39 -6.36
C HIS A 196 12.57 -5.92 -7.82
N PRO A 197 11.64 -5.15 -8.40
CA PRO A 197 11.83 -4.56 -9.73
C PRO A 197 13.14 -3.77 -9.85
N TYR A 198 13.74 -3.80 -11.05
CA TYR A 198 15.01 -3.11 -11.30
C TYR A 198 14.80 -1.60 -11.27
N PRO A 199 15.66 -0.84 -10.58
CA PRO A 199 15.55 0.60 -10.55
C PRO A 199 15.83 1.17 -11.95
N MET A 200 15.05 2.18 -12.33
CA MET A 200 15.15 2.83 -13.64
C MET A 200 15.95 4.12 -13.54
N LEU A 201 16.90 4.31 -14.45
CA LEU A 201 17.75 5.48 -14.51
C LEU A 201 17.52 6.23 -15.82
N ALA A 202 17.14 7.50 -15.72
CA ALA A 202 17.04 8.41 -16.85
C ALA A 202 18.08 9.53 -16.70
N ARG A 203 18.79 9.85 -17.77
CA ARG A 203 19.77 10.95 -17.80
C ARG A 203 19.54 11.88 -18.98
N PRO A 204 19.86 13.17 -18.86
CA PRO A 204 19.82 14.08 -20.00
C PRO A 204 20.71 13.57 -21.16
N GLY A 205 20.12 13.44 -22.35
CA GLY A 205 20.85 13.05 -23.56
C GLY A 205 21.23 11.58 -23.68
N ALA A 206 20.71 10.71 -22.81
CA ALA A 206 20.85 9.26 -22.91
C ALA A 206 19.48 8.56 -22.89
N ASP A 207 19.40 7.37 -23.46
CA ASP A 207 18.21 6.54 -23.34
C ASP A 207 18.04 6.06 -21.89
N PRO A 208 16.81 6.00 -21.36
CA PRO A 208 16.56 5.47 -20.02
C PRO A 208 16.93 3.98 -19.96
N GLU A 209 17.52 3.56 -18.85
CA GLU A 209 17.99 2.20 -18.63
C GLU A 209 17.45 1.60 -17.32
N MET A 210 17.37 0.27 -17.26
CA MET A 210 17.15 -0.46 -16.01
C MET A 210 18.49 -0.99 -15.49
N ILE A 211 18.76 -0.76 -14.21
CA ILE A 211 19.99 -1.23 -13.60
C ILE A 211 19.77 -2.65 -13.11
N ALA A 212 20.05 -3.59 -14.00
CA ALA A 212 19.79 -5.00 -13.77
C ALA A 212 20.69 -5.59 -12.68
N GLY A 213 20.05 -6.40 -11.84
CA GLY A 213 20.69 -7.26 -10.85
C GLY A 213 19.77 -7.45 -9.66
N HIS A 214 19.57 -8.70 -9.28
CA HIS A 214 18.83 -9.08 -8.09
C HIS A 214 19.46 -10.33 -7.47
N ASP A 215 19.38 -10.38 -6.16
CA ASP A 215 19.60 -11.55 -5.33
C ASP A 215 18.24 -12.20 -5.01
N ALA A 216 18.27 -13.33 -4.31
CA ALA A 216 17.06 -14.00 -3.85
C ALA A 216 16.20 -13.10 -2.93
N MET A 217 14.87 -13.29 -3.03
CA MET A 217 13.87 -12.69 -2.14
C MET A 217 14.15 -13.01 -0.67
N LEU A 218 13.67 -12.14 0.24
CA LEU A 218 13.94 -12.31 1.67
C LEU A 218 12.90 -13.17 2.38
N GLY A 219 13.36 -13.89 3.41
CA GLY A 219 12.56 -14.74 4.29
C GLY A 219 12.52 -16.21 3.86
N LEU A 220 13.03 -16.56 2.67
CA LEU A 220 13.00 -17.94 2.16
C LEU A 220 14.11 -18.84 2.72
N GLY A 221 15.03 -18.31 3.52
CA GLY A 221 16.17 -19.04 4.07
C GLY A 221 17.28 -19.30 3.06
N ILE A 222 17.30 -18.54 1.95
CA ILE A 222 18.27 -18.69 0.87
C ILE A 222 19.55 -17.96 1.26
N LYS A 223 20.64 -18.72 1.43
CA LYS A 223 21.95 -18.20 1.83
C LYS A 223 22.86 -18.05 0.63
N GLU A 224 22.59 -17.03 -0.17
CA GLU A 224 23.44 -16.62 -1.29
C GLU A 224 24.15 -15.30 -0.98
N PRO A 225 25.36 -15.07 -1.52
CA PRO A 225 26.05 -13.79 -1.36
C PRO A 225 25.20 -12.65 -1.91
N ARG A 226 25.08 -11.56 -1.14
CA ARG A 226 24.39 -10.35 -1.58
C ARG A 226 25.29 -9.51 -2.47
N ASN A 227 24.82 -9.19 -3.67
CA ASN A 227 25.57 -8.40 -4.64
C ASN A 227 25.26 -6.91 -4.46
N GLU A 228 26.28 -6.12 -4.12
CA GLU A 228 26.16 -4.65 -4.14
C GLU A 228 26.30 -4.15 -5.58
N MET A 229 25.26 -3.50 -6.07
CA MET A 229 25.21 -2.80 -7.36
C MET A 229 25.35 -1.30 -7.15
N ARG A 230 25.67 -0.57 -8.24
CA ARG A 230 25.85 0.88 -8.20
C ARG A 230 25.14 1.57 -9.35
N ALA A 231 24.54 2.71 -9.03
CA ALA A 231 23.89 3.60 -9.98
C ALA A 231 24.49 5.00 -9.86
N ASP A 232 25.00 5.53 -10.97
CA ASP A 232 25.51 6.90 -11.04
C ASP A 232 24.38 7.87 -11.39
N ILE A 233 23.91 8.66 -10.42
CA ILE A 233 22.80 9.60 -10.61
C ILE A 233 23.34 11.00 -10.97
N SER A 234 24.65 11.16 -11.22
CA SER A 234 25.23 12.46 -11.53
C SER A 234 24.68 13.13 -12.80
N ASP A 235 25.06 14.39 -13.03
CA ASP A 235 24.72 15.17 -14.22
C ASP A 235 23.21 15.32 -14.48
N GLY A 236 22.44 15.60 -13.42
CA GLY A 236 20.99 15.77 -13.53
C GLY A 236 20.23 14.46 -13.74
N GLY A 237 20.86 13.31 -13.47
CA GLY A 237 20.24 12.00 -13.54
C GLY A 237 19.07 11.83 -12.58
N ARG A 238 18.19 10.88 -12.92
CA ARG A 238 17.04 10.48 -12.12
C ARG A 238 16.96 9.00 -11.94
N LEU A 239 16.92 8.55 -10.69
CA LEU A 239 16.74 7.16 -10.34
C LEU A 239 15.33 6.97 -9.76
N LEU A 240 14.59 6.06 -10.36
CA LEU A 240 13.26 5.64 -9.91
C LEU A 240 13.34 4.26 -9.29
N LEU A 241 12.94 4.17 -8.02
CA LEU A 241 12.65 2.92 -7.33
C LEU A 241 11.12 2.77 -7.27
N TYR A 242 10.58 1.59 -7.53
CA TYR A 242 9.14 1.38 -7.65
C TYR A 242 8.75 -0.08 -7.39
N THR A 243 7.47 -0.30 -7.10
CA THR A 243 6.87 -1.64 -7.00
C THR A 243 6.14 -2.01 -8.28
N ASP A 244 5.96 -3.31 -8.49
CA ASP A 244 5.38 -3.86 -9.71
C ASP A 244 3.93 -3.39 -9.94
N GLY A 245 3.19 -3.02 -8.90
CA GLY A 245 1.86 -2.41 -9.03
C GLY A 245 1.82 -1.20 -9.97
N LEU A 246 2.93 -0.45 -10.09
CA LEU A 246 3.04 0.65 -11.06
C LEU A 246 3.12 0.15 -12.52
N THR A 247 3.80 -0.96 -12.76
CA THR A 247 3.97 -1.58 -14.09
C THR A 247 2.83 -2.52 -14.46
N GLU A 248 2.19 -3.15 -13.48
CA GLU A 248 1.10 -4.11 -13.62
C GLU A 248 -0.28 -3.45 -13.68
N CYS A 249 -0.34 -2.12 -13.66
CA CYS A 249 -1.61 -1.43 -13.85
C CYS A 249 -2.21 -1.72 -15.23
N VAL A 250 -3.53 -1.99 -15.24
CA VAL A 250 -4.22 -2.58 -16.38
C VAL A 250 -5.17 -1.58 -17.02
N ALA A 251 -5.01 -1.35 -18.32
CA ALA A 251 -5.94 -0.56 -19.12
C ALA A 251 -7.26 -1.32 -19.35
N PRO A 252 -8.36 -0.64 -19.76
CA PRO A 252 -9.65 -1.29 -20.02
C PRO A 252 -9.61 -2.41 -21.08
N ASP A 253 -8.61 -2.41 -21.96
CA ASP A 253 -8.38 -3.46 -22.96
C ASP A 253 -7.62 -4.69 -22.43
N GLY A 254 -7.24 -4.67 -21.14
CA GLY A 254 -6.50 -5.74 -20.48
C GLY A 254 -4.98 -5.65 -20.64
N SER A 255 -4.45 -4.63 -21.30
CA SER A 255 -3.00 -4.44 -21.44
C SER A 255 -2.36 -3.88 -20.16
N PHE A 256 -1.16 -4.36 -19.84
CA PHE A 256 -0.33 -3.81 -18.76
C PHE A 256 0.34 -2.51 -19.20
N TYR A 257 0.55 -1.60 -18.26
CA TYR A 257 1.30 -0.36 -18.51
C TYR A 257 2.75 -0.66 -18.89
N GLY A 258 3.39 -1.54 -18.13
CA GLY A 258 4.70 -2.10 -18.44
C GLY A 258 5.87 -1.12 -18.26
N GLU A 259 7.06 -1.71 -18.21
CA GLU A 259 8.32 -1.00 -17.94
C GLU A 259 8.65 0.03 -19.04
N GLU A 260 8.36 -0.28 -20.31
CA GLU A 260 8.69 0.60 -21.44
C GLU A 260 7.94 1.94 -21.39
N ARG A 261 6.69 1.95 -20.90
CA ARG A 261 5.92 3.19 -20.73
C ARG A 261 6.42 3.96 -19.52
N LEU A 262 6.72 3.26 -18.42
CA LEU A 262 7.26 3.88 -17.22
C LEU A 262 8.60 4.57 -17.49
N MET A 263 9.54 3.90 -18.16
CA MET A 263 10.83 4.48 -18.56
C MET A 263 10.66 5.70 -19.46
N ARG A 264 9.77 5.64 -20.45
CA ARG A 264 9.46 6.79 -21.31
C ARG A 264 8.87 7.96 -20.52
N SER A 265 7.97 7.69 -19.59
CA SER A 265 7.38 8.72 -18.72
C SER A 265 8.44 9.36 -17.83
N LEU A 266 9.38 8.57 -17.28
CA LEU A 266 10.48 9.08 -16.47
C LEU A 266 11.40 10.01 -17.27
N ALA A 267 11.79 9.58 -18.48
CA ALA A 267 12.65 10.35 -19.37
C ALA A 267 11.98 11.64 -19.90
N ALA A 268 10.68 11.60 -20.18
CA ALA A 268 9.92 12.75 -20.68
C ALA A 268 9.81 13.92 -19.70
N ASN A 269 10.15 13.72 -18.43
CA ASN A 269 10.00 14.72 -17.39
C ASN A 269 11.32 15.31 -16.91
N LEU A 270 12.49 14.97 -17.49
CA LEU A 270 13.84 15.25 -16.95
C LEU A 270 14.11 16.72 -16.55
N ASP A 271 13.45 17.65 -17.22
CA ASP A 271 13.51 19.10 -17.06
C ASP A 271 12.65 19.65 -15.90
N GLN A 272 11.84 18.81 -15.27
CA GLN A 272 11.01 19.18 -14.11
C GLN A 272 11.73 19.03 -12.76
N SER A 273 11.12 19.50 -11.67
CA SER A 273 11.56 19.16 -10.31
C SER A 273 11.16 17.73 -9.95
N ALA A 274 11.80 17.14 -8.93
CA ALA A 274 11.53 15.76 -8.52
C ALA A 274 10.05 15.56 -8.15
N ALA A 275 9.45 16.53 -7.45
CA ALA A 275 8.04 16.47 -7.05
C ALA A 275 7.10 16.45 -8.26
N VAL A 276 7.30 17.38 -9.21
CA VAL A 276 6.47 17.49 -10.42
C VAL A 276 6.64 16.28 -11.32
N ALA A 277 7.86 15.77 -11.44
CA ALA A 277 8.15 14.55 -12.19
C ALA A 277 7.48 13.31 -11.57
N ALA A 278 7.53 13.17 -10.24
CA ALA A 278 6.87 12.08 -9.54
C ALA A 278 5.34 12.15 -9.72
N ASP A 279 4.74 13.33 -9.62
CA ASP A 279 3.32 13.56 -9.94
C ASP A 279 2.99 13.13 -11.37
N ALA A 280 3.76 13.60 -12.35
CA ALA A 280 3.52 13.31 -13.76
C ALA A 280 3.63 11.82 -14.09
N VAL A 281 4.65 11.12 -13.56
CA VAL A 281 4.82 9.67 -13.77
C VAL A 281 3.69 8.88 -13.13
N PHE A 282 3.30 9.26 -11.90
CA PHE A 282 2.22 8.62 -11.18
C PHE A 282 0.86 8.82 -11.87
N ASP A 283 0.56 10.05 -12.29
CA ASP A 283 -0.68 10.37 -12.99
C ASP A 283 -0.74 9.74 -14.37
N ALA A 284 0.39 9.57 -15.07
CA ALA A 284 0.43 8.84 -16.33
C ALA A 284 0.00 7.38 -16.17
N ALA A 285 0.50 6.68 -15.14
CA ALA A 285 0.10 5.31 -14.83
C ALA A 285 -1.39 5.24 -14.42
N ARG A 286 -1.86 6.18 -13.60
CA ARG A 286 -3.27 6.25 -13.20
C ARG A 286 -4.22 6.53 -14.37
N ALA A 287 -3.84 7.45 -15.25
CA ALA A 287 -4.62 7.79 -16.43
C ALA A 287 -4.71 6.60 -17.39
N PHE A 288 -3.63 5.81 -17.51
CA PHE A 288 -3.62 4.58 -18.31
C PHE A 288 -4.59 3.53 -17.78
N ALA A 289 -4.67 3.36 -16.46
CA ALA A 289 -5.65 2.46 -15.83
C ALA A 289 -7.11 2.92 -16.03
N ALA A 290 -7.36 4.20 -16.37
CA ALA A 290 -8.68 4.74 -16.69
C ALA A 290 -9.79 4.42 -15.66
N GLY A 291 -9.42 4.31 -14.37
CA GLY A 291 -10.36 4.01 -13.29
C GLY A 291 -10.71 2.53 -13.11
N THR A 292 -9.97 1.60 -13.73
CA THR A 292 -10.00 0.19 -13.31
C THR A 292 -9.51 0.07 -11.86
N SER A 293 -10.00 -0.95 -11.14
CA SER A 293 -9.53 -1.23 -9.78
C SER A 293 -8.07 -1.66 -9.81
N TYR A 294 -7.24 -1.02 -9.00
CA TYR A 294 -5.85 -1.43 -8.79
C TYR A 294 -5.84 -2.82 -8.14
N LYS A 295 -5.02 -3.73 -8.70
CA LYS A 295 -4.84 -5.07 -8.15
C LYS A 295 -3.75 -5.13 -7.09
N ASP A 296 -2.84 -4.15 -7.12
CA ASP A 296 -1.72 -4.04 -6.21
C ASP A 296 -1.42 -2.58 -5.86
N ASP A 297 -0.62 -2.39 -4.83
CA ASP A 297 -0.22 -1.08 -4.30
C ASP A 297 0.66 -0.33 -5.30
N PHE A 298 0.49 0.99 -5.38
CA PHE A 298 1.30 1.85 -6.23
C PHE A 298 2.32 2.57 -5.36
N THR A 299 3.58 2.22 -5.54
CA THR A 299 4.64 2.75 -4.70
C THR A 299 5.84 3.15 -5.53
N MET A 300 6.35 4.36 -5.29
CA MET A 300 7.54 4.85 -5.97
C MET A 300 8.33 5.87 -5.14
N LEU A 301 9.65 5.85 -5.31
CA LEU A 301 10.60 6.84 -4.82
C LEU A 301 11.47 7.32 -5.99
N LEU A 302 11.46 8.62 -6.23
CA LEU A 302 12.26 9.30 -7.24
C LEU A 302 13.39 10.07 -6.56
N LEU A 303 14.62 9.79 -6.97
CA LEU A 303 15.83 10.53 -6.59
C LEU A 303 16.33 11.29 -7.81
N GLN A 304 16.62 12.58 -7.64
CA GLN A 304 17.08 13.46 -8.73
C GLN A 304 18.32 14.23 -8.32
N SER A 305 19.38 14.11 -9.10
CA SER A 305 20.55 14.95 -8.96
C SER A 305 20.22 16.40 -9.31
N SER A 306 20.59 17.32 -8.43
CA SER A 306 20.60 18.74 -8.75
C SER A 306 21.85 19.03 -9.59
N ASP A 307 21.66 19.46 -10.83
CA ASP A 307 22.78 19.82 -11.72
C ASP A 307 23.53 21.03 -11.11
N GLN A 308 24.79 20.86 -10.72
CA GLN A 308 25.64 21.96 -10.21
C GLN A 308 26.25 22.79 -11.36
N ARG A 309 25.51 22.99 -12.45
CA ARG A 309 25.88 23.97 -13.48
C ARG A 309 25.16 25.29 -13.22
N ALA A 310 25.65 26.02 -12.22
CA ALA A 310 25.49 27.47 -12.09
C ALA A 310 26.86 28.11 -11.89
#